data_AF-A0A0J1D3T1-F1
#
_entry.id   AF-A0A0J1D3T1-F1
#
_cell.length_a   1.000
_cell.length_b   1.000
_cell.length_c   1.000
_cell.angle_alpha   90.00
_cell.angle_beta   90.00
_cell.angle_gamma   90.00
#
_symmetry.space_group_name_H-M   'P 1'
#
loop_
_entity.id
_entity.type
_entity.pdbx_description
1 polymer ?
#
loop_
_entity_poly.entity_id
_entity_poly.type
_entity_poly.pdbx_seq_one_letter_code
_entity_poly.pdbx_strand_id
1 'polypeptide(L)'
;MLTQEQAVEIKVLARRGTAVREIARQTGLSRNTVRRYLRDEQANRYSQREPRATKLDPFKDYLVERVAAARPHWIPATVLLRELQDAGYEGGISQLK
;
A
#
# COMPACT_ATOMS: atom_id res chain seq x y z
N MET A 1 9.56 2.08 -9.14
CA MET A 1 8.49 1.07 -9.36
C MET A 1 8.08 1.13 -10.82
N LEU A 2 7.57 0.03 -11.40
CA LEU A 2 7.05 0.05 -12.77
C LEU A 2 5.72 0.82 -12.78
N THR A 3 5.51 1.73 -13.72
CA THR A 3 4.23 2.45 -13.84
C THR A 3 3.16 1.55 -14.48
N GLN A 4 1.89 1.91 -14.28
CA GLN A 4 0.77 1.23 -14.94
C GLN A 4 0.89 1.32 -16.47
N GLU A 5 1.38 2.45 -16.98
CA GLU A 5 1.64 2.67 -18.41
C GLU A 5 2.65 1.67 -18.98
N GLN A 6 3.80 1.52 -18.32
CA GLN A 6 4.83 0.55 -18.73
C GLN A 6 4.31 -0.90 -18.70
N ALA A 7 3.45 -1.24 -17.76
CA ALA A 7 2.84 -2.57 -17.70
C ALA A 7 1.87 -2.83 -18.86
N VAL A 8 1.09 -1.82 -19.26
CA VAL A 8 0.22 -1.89 -20.44
C VAL A 8 1.06 -2.01 -21.71
N GLU A 9 2.13 -1.23 -21.84
CA GLU A 9 3.03 -1.24 -22.99
C GLU A 9 3.65 -2.63 -23.23
N ILE A 10 4.17 -3.28 -22.17
CA ILE A 10 4.69 -4.66 -22.24
C ILE A 10 3.63 -5.62 -22.82
N LYS A 11 2.37 -5.52 -22.36
CA LYS A 11 1.27 -6.39 -22.82
C LYS A 11 0.89 -6.11 -24.27
N VAL A 12 0.85 -4.84 -24.68
CA VAL A 12 0.56 -4.46 -26.07
C VAL A 12 1.62 -5.00 -27.01
N LEU A 13 2.91 -4.82 -26.67
CA LEU A 13 4.01 -5.32 -27.49
C LEU A 13 4.02 -6.86 -27.57
N ALA A 14 3.76 -7.55 -26.46
CA ALA A 14 3.67 -9.01 -26.49
C ALA A 14 2.49 -9.52 -27.31
N ARG A 15 1.31 -8.85 -27.25
CA ARG A 15 0.15 -9.19 -28.10
C ARG A 15 0.42 -9.00 -29.59
N ARG A 16 1.32 -8.09 -29.96
CA ARG A 16 1.80 -7.90 -31.35
C ARG A 16 2.82 -8.95 -31.79
N GLY A 17 3.20 -9.89 -30.93
CA GLY A 17 4.18 -10.94 -31.22
C GLY A 17 5.64 -10.52 -31.00
N THR A 18 5.90 -9.36 -30.38
CA THR A 18 7.26 -8.88 -30.13
C THR A 18 7.99 -9.78 -29.13
N ALA A 19 9.22 -10.17 -29.45
CA ALA A 19 10.03 -11.01 -28.56
C ALA A 19 10.42 -10.26 -27.27
N VAL A 20 10.52 -10.98 -26.15
CA VAL A 20 10.88 -10.43 -24.83
C VAL A 20 12.15 -9.57 -24.83
N ARG A 21 13.16 -9.96 -25.63
CA ARG A 21 14.41 -9.20 -25.80
C ARG A 21 14.18 -7.82 -26.41
N GLU A 22 13.28 -7.76 -27.38
CA GLU A 22 12.95 -6.54 -28.09
C GLU A 22 12.07 -5.63 -27.22
N ILE A 23 11.08 -6.21 -26.51
CA ILE A 23 10.29 -5.48 -25.51
C ILE A 23 11.20 -4.82 -24.46
N ALA A 24 12.15 -5.57 -23.91
CA ALA A 24 13.11 -5.05 -22.93
C ALA A 24 13.94 -3.86 -23.47
N ARG A 25 14.29 -3.88 -24.77
CA ARG A 25 15.02 -2.79 -25.42
C ARG A 25 14.14 -1.56 -25.60
N GLN A 26 12.89 -1.75 -26.03
CA GLN A 26 11.95 -0.66 -26.30
C GLN A 26 11.49 0.02 -25.00
N THR A 27 11.16 -0.76 -23.97
CA THR A 27 10.65 -0.23 -22.69
C THR A 27 11.77 0.17 -21.73
N GLY A 28 13.04 -0.13 -22.03
CA GLY A 28 14.19 0.09 -21.13
C GLY A 28 14.16 -0.77 -19.85
N LEU A 29 13.42 -1.88 -19.85
CA LEU A 29 13.21 -2.71 -18.66
C LEU A 29 14.08 -3.97 -18.71
N SER A 30 14.37 -4.53 -17.52
CA SER A 30 15.05 -5.81 -17.47
C SER A 30 14.20 -6.91 -18.12
N ARG A 31 14.86 -7.85 -18.80
CA ARG A 31 14.21 -9.04 -19.38
C ARG A 31 13.44 -9.85 -18.33
N ASN A 32 13.89 -9.83 -17.07
CA ASN A 32 13.22 -10.51 -15.96
C ASN A 32 11.92 -9.80 -15.58
N THR A 33 11.90 -8.47 -15.59
CA THR A 33 10.69 -7.66 -15.39
C THR A 33 9.67 -7.96 -16.48
N VAL A 34 10.09 -7.91 -17.76
CA VAL A 34 9.20 -8.23 -18.88
C VAL A 34 8.62 -9.64 -18.75
N ARG A 35 9.45 -10.67 -18.49
CA ARG A 35 8.95 -12.04 -18.27
C ARG A 35 7.97 -12.16 -17.12
N ARG A 36 8.23 -11.49 -15.99
CA ARG A 36 7.34 -11.50 -14.82
C ARG A 36 5.97 -10.96 -15.19
N TYR A 37 5.92 -9.82 -15.87
CA TYR A 37 4.67 -9.17 -16.28
C TYR A 37 3.91 -9.90 -17.39
N LEU A 38 4.59 -10.70 -18.21
CA LEU A 38 3.95 -11.53 -19.23
C LEU A 38 3.43 -12.86 -18.71
N ARG A 39 4.07 -13.45 -17.69
CA ARG A 39 3.64 -14.72 -17.09
C ARG A 39 2.47 -14.57 -16.13
N ASP A 40 2.45 -13.45 -15.43
CA ASP A 40 1.61 -13.28 -14.25
C ASP A 40 0.61 -12.16 -14.53
N GLU A 41 -0.61 -12.52 -14.94
CA GLU A 41 -1.68 -11.53 -15.14
C GLU A 41 -1.92 -10.71 -13.86
N GLN A 42 -1.68 -11.31 -12.70
CA GLN A 42 -1.77 -10.67 -11.39
C GLN A 42 -0.58 -9.77 -11.06
N ALA A 43 0.59 -9.92 -11.69
CA ALA A 43 1.69 -8.96 -11.50
C ALA A 43 1.35 -7.56 -12.02
N ASN A 44 0.33 -7.45 -12.89
CA ASN A 44 -0.24 -6.18 -13.32
C ASN A 44 -1.15 -5.54 -12.25
N ARG A 45 -1.69 -6.35 -11.34
CA ARG A 45 -2.32 -5.88 -10.13
C ARG A 45 -1.21 -5.73 -9.10
N TYR A 46 -0.54 -4.59 -9.12
CA TYR A 46 -0.07 -4.01 -7.86
C TYR A 46 -1.33 -3.74 -7.03
N SER A 47 -1.90 -4.80 -6.45
CA SER A 47 -2.90 -4.64 -5.40
C SER A 47 -2.15 -3.93 -4.31
N GLN A 48 -2.62 -2.74 -3.92
CA GLN A 48 -2.17 -2.12 -2.69
C GLN A 48 -2.25 -3.22 -1.64
N ARG A 49 -1.11 -3.57 -1.07
CA ARG A 49 -1.03 -4.66 -0.11
C ARG A 49 -2.09 -4.36 0.94
N GLU A 50 -3.04 -5.27 1.14
CA GLU A 50 -4.08 -5.05 2.13
C GLU A 50 -3.41 -4.60 3.43
N PRO A 51 -3.86 -3.48 4.03
CA PRO A 51 -3.25 -2.97 5.23
C PRO A 51 -3.26 -4.09 6.25
N ARG A 52 -2.07 -4.53 6.63
CA ARG A 52 -1.91 -5.61 7.61
C ARG A 52 -2.57 -5.17 8.90
N ALA A 53 -3.20 -6.11 9.57
CA ALA A 53 -3.75 -5.84 10.89
C ALA A 53 -2.66 -5.27 11.80
N THR A 54 -2.90 -4.10 12.37
CA THR A 54 -1.99 -3.40 13.27
C THR A 54 -2.45 -3.58 14.71
N LYS A 55 -1.52 -3.41 15.66
CA LYS A 55 -1.85 -3.35 17.09
C LYS A 55 -2.90 -2.27 17.43
N LEU A 56 -3.07 -1.27 16.55
CA LEU A 56 -4.02 -0.18 16.75
C LEU A 56 -5.45 -0.56 16.33
N ASP A 57 -5.62 -1.61 15.52
CA ASP A 57 -6.92 -1.94 14.93
C ASP A 57 -8.03 -2.16 15.97
N PRO A 58 -7.80 -2.85 17.11
CA PRO A 58 -8.81 -3.01 18.15
C PRO A 58 -9.26 -1.69 18.82
N PHE A 59 -8.47 -0.62 18.67
CA PHE A 59 -8.68 0.65 19.35
C PHE A 59 -9.16 1.78 18.42
N LYS A 60 -9.33 1.50 17.12
CA LYS A 60 -9.72 2.51 16.12
C LYS A 60 -11.09 3.11 16.41
N ASP A 61 -12.06 2.28 16.77
CA ASP A 61 -13.43 2.73 17.03
C ASP A 61 -13.46 3.69 18.23
N TYR A 62 -12.73 3.35 19.30
CA TYR A 62 -12.56 4.22 20.46
C TYR A 62 -11.96 5.58 20.06
N LEU A 63 -10.90 5.60 19.24
CA LEU A 63 -10.28 6.85 18.80
C LEU A 63 -11.24 7.74 17.98
N VAL A 64 -12.01 7.13 17.08
CA VAL A 64 -12.97 7.87 16.25
C VAL A 64 -14.04 8.52 17.11
N GLU A 65 -14.63 7.76 18.05
CA GLU A 65 -15.62 8.29 18.99
C GLU A 65 -15.04 9.38 19.89
N ARG A 66 -13.82 9.15 20.41
CA ARG A 66 -13.14 10.09 21.31
C ARG A 66 -12.82 11.42 20.64
N VAL A 67 -12.31 11.39 19.41
CA VAL A 67 -12.03 12.59 18.62
C VAL A 67 -13.32 13.30 18.20
N ALA A 68 -14.37 12.56 17.87
CA ALA A 68 -15.67 13.13 17.57
C ALA A 68 -16.28 13.86 18.78
N ALA A 69 -16.22 13.24 19.96
CA ALA A 69 -16.72 13.81 21.22
C ALA A 69 -15.94 15.04 21.68
N ALA A 70 -14.67 15.16 21.30
CA ALA A 70 -13.84 16.30 21.66
C ALA A 70 -14.09 17.55 20.81
N ARG A 71 -14.81 17.44 19.69
CA ARG A 71 -15.06 18.58 18.81
C ARG A 71 -15.78 19.72 19.56
N PRO A 72 -15.35 20.98 19.39
CA PRO A 72 -14.39 21.47 18.40
C PRO A 72 -12.91 21.42 18.84
N HIS A 73 -12.63 20.92 20.04
CA HIS A 73 -11.28 20.85 20.59
C HIS A 73 -10.50 19.65 20.04
N TRP A 74 -9.19 19.84 19.90
CA TRP A 74 -8.27 18.81 19.46
C TRP A 74 -7.66 18.09 20.67
N ILE A 75 -7.62 16.77 20.66
CA ILE A 75 -6.92 15.97 21.68
C ILE A 75 -5.49 15.69 21.18
N PRO A 76 -4.44 16.08 21.93
CA PRO A 76 -3.07 15.72 21.59
C PRO A 76 -2.87 14.19 21.53
N ALA A 77 -2.07 13.71 20.57
CA ALA A 77 -1.78 12.30 20.40
C ALA A 77 -1.14 11.64 21.63
N THR A 78 -0.46 12.42 22.49
CA THR A 78 0.09 11.97 23.77
C THR A 78 -0.99 11.60 24.80
N VAL A 79 -2.13 12.31 24.79
CA VAL A 79 -3.28 12.02 25.65
C VAL A 79 -3.95 10.74 25.18
N LEU A 80 -4.19 10.62 23.86
CA LEU A 80 -4.74 9.41 23.26
C LEU A 80 -3.83 8.20 23.51
N LEU A 81 -2.51 8.36 23.40
CA LEU A 81 -1.57 7.28 23.70
C LEU A 81 -1.71 6.78 25.14
N ARG A 82 -1.84 7.68 26.11
CA ARG A 82 -2.02 7.31 27.52
C ARG A 82 -3.33 6.56 27.74
N GLU A 83 -4.43 7.09 27.20
CA GLU A 83 -5.75 6.43 27.26
C GLU A 83 -5.70 5.01 26.64
N LEU A 84 -4.99 4.86 25.52
CA LEU A 84 -4.80 3.57 24.87
C LEU A 84 -3.90 2.62 25.68
N GLN A 85 -2.82 3.11 26.27
CA GLN A 85 -1.93 2.29 27.12
C GLN A 85 -2.68 1.76 28.34
N ASP A 86 -3.53 2.58 28.96
CA ASP A 86 -4.40 2.16 30.06
C ASP A 86 -5.41 1.08 29.61
N ALA A 87 -5.82 1.11 28.34
CA ALA A 87 -6.66 0.08 27.71
C ALA A 87 -5.88 -1.15 27.17
N GLY A 88 -4.56 -1.22 27.38
CA GLY A 88 -3.73 -2.36 26.99
C GLY A 88 -3.04 -2.24 25.63
N TYR A 89 -2.94 -1.04 25.05
CA TYR A 89 -2.22 -0.81 23.80
C TYR A 89 -0.70 -0.80 24.01
N GLU A 90 -0.01 -1.74 23.37
CA GLU A 90 1.45 -1.87 23.40
C GLU A 90 2.15 -1.23 22.19
N GLY A 91 1.43 -0.47 21.37
CA GLY A 91 2.01 0.17 20.19
C GLY A 91 2.64 1.53 20.50
N GLY A 92 3.33 2.10 19.51
CA GLY A 92 3.98 3.39 19.63
C GLY A 92 3.08 4.57 19.20
N ILE A 93 3.47 5.77 19.60
CA ILE A 93 2.84 7.04 19.21
C ILE A 93 2.85 7.30 17.70
N SER A 94 3.72 6.63 16.95
CA SER A 94 3.86 6.81 15.49
C SER A 94 2.60 6.43 14.71
N GLN A 95 1.75 5.56 15.26
CA GLN A 95 0.45 5.18 14.65
C GLN A 95 -0.68 6.16 15.01
N LEU A 96 -0.42 7.11 15.92
CA LEU A 96 -1.38 8.11 16.41
C LEU A 96 -1.08 9.53 15.91
N LYS A 97 -0.03 9.68 15.08
CA LYS A 97 0.41 10.96 14.51
C LYS A 97 -0.35 11.28 13.22
#